data_AF-A0A3D8HVY1-F1
#
_entry.id   AF-A0A3D8HVY1-F1
#
_cell.length_a   1.000
_cell.length_b   1.000
_cell.length_c   1.000
_cell.angle_alpha   90.00
_cell.angle_beta   90.00
_cell.angle_gamma   90.00
#
_symmetry.space_group_name_H-M   'P 1'
#
loop_
_entity.id
_entity.type
_entity.pdbx_description
1 polymer ?
#
loop_
_entity_poly.entity_id
_entity_poly.type
_entity_poly.pdbx_seq_one_letter_code
_entity_poly.pdbx_strand_id
1 'polypeptide(L)'
;MSKIFVEKLPVVETHKIDSTFLKEIESLANEILESNNSCSCHSEACLQAEESNHIKSKRDISGKSPQYNKKSQHKSNTKALESRLDSLIYQAYGLNEKEINLIESELSTRERERERTEIIENLYRLYTQFYDFTYNFTMESQVAYQGKILYPCIMANKSCFVYEEKGFFAPAPANLITGKECDMKYLTGFLNSSFVYFLMREFYMGGGIEGELKTNNLLKLPIPKTTKANQTIVNQIIALVDEILKLKAKDSTTDTSKLESEIDSLVYKLYNLTESEIKIIEGK
;
A
#
# COMPACT_ATOMS: atom_id res chain seq x y z
N MET A 1 -27.77 -5.09 -14.52
CA MET A 1 -26.40 -5.55 -14.88
C MET A 1 -26.53 -6.90 -15.57
N SER A 2 -26.38 -6.94 -16.89
CA SER A 2 -26.58 -8.14 -17.69
C SER A 2 -25.49 -9.17 -17.40
N LYS A 3 -25.88 -10.46 -17.37
CA LYS A 3 -25.03 -11.65 -17.19
C LYS A 3 -23.89 -11.80 -18.23
N ILE A 4 -23.73 -10.84 -19.14
CA ILE A 4 -22.72 -10.86 -20.22
C ILE A 4 -21.35 -10.38 -19.74
N PHE A 5 -21.28 -9.52 -18.71
CA PHE A 5 -20.03 -8.88 -18.30
C PHE A 5 -19.10 -9.72 -17.41
N VAL A 6 -19.55 -10.88 -16.90
CA VAL A 6 -18.81 -11.62 -15.86
C VAL A 6 -18.03 -12.82 -16.40
N GLU A 7 -18.37 -13.39 -17.56
CA GLU A 7 -17.75 -14.66 -17.97
C GLU A 7 -16.46 -14.53 -18.79
N LYS A 8 -16.18 -13.39 -19.43
CA LYS A 8 -14.89 -13.13 -20.09
C LYS A 8 -14.64 -11.63 -20.17
N LEU A 9 -14.06 -11.03 -19.13
CA LEU A 9 -13.25 -9.84 -19.39
C LEU A 9 -12.04 -10.33 -20.20
N PRO A 10 -11.84 -9.88 -21.45
CA PRO A 10 -10.67 -10.26 -22.21
C PRO A 10 -9.44 -9.81 -21.42
N VAL A 11 -8.66 -10.76 -20.92
CA VAL A 11 -7.38 -10.48 -20.28
C VAL A 11 -6.37 -10.36 -21.39
N VAL A 12 -5.65 -9.23 -21.43
CA VAL A 12 -4.58 -9.02 -22.40
C VAL A 12 -3.58 -10.17 -22.28
N GLU A 13 -3.46 -10.95 -23.34
CA GLU A 13 -2.48 -12.03 -23.42
C GLU A 13 -1.10 -11.41 -23.70
N THR A 14 -0.46 -10.88 -22.66
CA THR A 14 0.80 -10.11 -22.75
C THR A 14 1.92 -10.84 -23.48
N HIS A 15 1.92 -12.18 -23.46
CA HIS A 15 2.87 -13.03 -24.19
C HIS A 15 2.66 -13.06 -25.72
N LYS A 16 1.51 -12.59 -26.23
CA LYS A 16 1.20 -12.44 -27.66
C LYS A 16 1.42 -11.03 -28.19
N ILE A 17 1.79 -10.09 -27.32
CA ILE A 17 2.06 -8.70 -27.69
C ILE A 17 3.57 -8.51 -27.79
N ASP A 18 4.07 -8.21 -28.99
CA ASP A 18 5.48 -7.91 -29.16
C ASP A 18 5.86 -6.56 -28.51
N SER A 19 7.11 -6.49 -28.03
CA SER A 19 7.75 -5.31 -27.47
C SER A 19 7.64 -4.06 -28.36
N THR A 20 7.60 -4.23 -29.68
CA THR A 20 7.44 -3.12 -30.64
C THR A 20 6.05 -2.49 -30.55
N PHE A 21 5.02 -3.31 -30.35
CA PHE A 21 3.63 -2.88 -30.23
C PHE A 21 3.38 -2.13 -28.92
N LEU A 22 3.96 -2.60 -27.81
CA LEU A 22 3.89 -1.88 -26.53
C LEU A 22 4.56 -0.51 -26.60
N LYS A 23 5.73 -0.41 -27.25
CA LYS A 23 6.41 0.86 -27.46
C LYS A 23 5.60 1.83 -28.32
N GLU A 24 4.84 1.33 -29.29
CA GLU A 24 3.93 2.18 -30.09
C GLU A 24 2.80 2.75 -29.22
N ILE A 25 2.18 1.92 -28.38
CA ILE A 25 1.15 2.37 -27.42
C ILE A 25 1.72 3.42 -26.46
N GLU A 26 2.89 3.16 -25.88
CA GLU A 26 3.55 4.08 -24.95
C GLU A 26 3.93 5.41 -25.63
N SER A 27 4.50 5.36 -26.84
CA SER A 27 4.87 6.55 -27.61
C SER A 27 3.65 7.41 -27.92
N LEU A 28 2.55 6.80 -28.35
CA LEU A 28 1.33 7.51 -28.72
C LEU A 28 0.64 8.11 -27.48
N ALA A 29 0.62 7.40 -26.36
CA ALA A 29 0.10 7.91 -25.09
C ALA A 29 0.90 9.13 -24.61
N ASN A 30 2.23 9.07 -24.70
CA ASN A 30 3.10 10.20 -24.36
C ASN A 30 2.87 11.40 -25.28
N GLU A 31 2.71 11.18 -26.59
CA GLU A 31 2.42 12.26 -27.56
C GLU A 31 1.08 12.96 -27.24
N ILE A 32 0.06 12.21 -26.82
CA ILE A 32 -1.23 12.77 -26.38
C ILE A 32 -1.05 13.62 -25.11
N LEU A 33 -0.27 13.14 -24.14
CA LEU A 33 0.01 13.87 -22.89
C LEU A 33 0.78 15.17 -23.15
N GLU A 34 1.83 15.13 -23.99
CA GLU A 34 2.62 16.29 -24.37
C GLU A 34 1.80 17.33 -25.15
N SER A 35 0.96 16.85 -26.08
CA SER A 35 0.03 17.69 -26.85
C SER A 35 -0.96 18.42 -25.96
N ASN A 36 -1.45 17.77 -24.90
CA ASN A 36 -2.35 18.36 -23.93
C ASN A 36 -1.64 19.32 -22.95
N ASN A 37 -0.40 19.04 -22.56
CA ASN A 37 0.41 19.90 -21.68
C ASN A 37 0.90 21.18 -22.37
N SER A 38 1.02 21.20 -23.69
CA SER A 38 1.31 22.43 -24.46
C SER A 38 0.22 23.52 -24.32
N CYS A 39 -0.94 23.18 -23.72
CA CYS A 39 -2.06 24.08 -23.48
C CYS A 39 -2.12 24.64 -22.03
N SER A 40 -1.24 24.21 -21.11
CA SER A 40 -1.06 24.88 -19.83
C SER A 40 0.22 25.70 -19.86
N CYS A 41 0.09 27.02 -19.85
CA CYS A 41 1.18 27.90 -19.45
C CYS A 41 1.50 27.67 -17.96
N HIS A 42 2.25 26.61 -17.67
CA HIS A 42 3.01 26.41 -16.45
C HIS A 42 4.34 25.75 -16.85
N SER A 43 5.17 26.52 -17.55
CA SER A 43 6.59 26.16 -17.67
C SER A 43 7.26 26.31 -16.31
N GLU A 44 8.34 25.56 -16.07
CA GLU A 44 9.19 25.62 -14.87
C GLU A 44 9.68 27.03 -14.49
N ALA A 45 9.56 28.00 -15.40
CA ALA A 45 9.79 29.42 -15.12
C ALA A 45 8.78 30.05 -14.13
N CYS A 46 7.62 29.43 -13.92
CA CYS A 46 6.62 29.92 -12.96
C CYS A 46 6.96 29.56 -11.50
N LEU A 47 7.72 28.48 -11.28
CA LEU A 47 8.12 28.02 -9.94
C LEU A 47 9.19 28.92 -9.30
N GLN A 48 9.95 29.68 -10.10
CA GLN A 48 10.95 30.63 -9.58
C GLN A 48 10.39 32.04 -9.31
N ALA A 49 9.14 32.33 -9.69
CA ALA A 49 8.54 33.65 -9.51
C ALA A 49 7.71 33.79 -8.21
N GLU A 50 7.37 32.69 -7.55
CA GLU A 50 6.57 32.71 -6.31
C GLU A 50 7.39 32.96 -5.04
N GLU A 51 8.72 32.78 -5.09
CA GLU A 51 9.61 33.12 -3.96
C GLU A 51 9.81 34.64 -3.75
N SER A 52 9.30 35.51 -4.64
CA SER A 52 9.59 36.95 -4.61
C SER A 52 8.41 37.88 -4.28
N ASN A 53 7.18 37.37 -4.13
CA ASN A 53 6.00 38.22 -3.91
C ASN A 53 5.21 37.86 -2.65
N HIS A 54 5.91 37.80 -1.52
CA HIS A 54 5.28 38.17 -0.25
C HIS A 54 5.14 39.70 -0.22
N ILE A 55 3.93 40.19 0.11
CA ILE A 55 3.54 41.58 0.44
C ILE A 55 2.82 42.36 -0.70
N LYS A 56 1.50 42.18 -0.83
CA LYS A 56 0.48 43.26 -0.64
C LYS A 56 -0.96 42.85 -1.03
N SER A 57 -1.84 42.98 -0.03
CA SER A 57 -3.15 43.66 -0.06
C SER A 57 -4.26 43.23 -1.05
N LYS A 58 -5.36 42.74 -0.44
CA LYS A 58 -6.76 42.82 -0.88
C LYS A 58 -7.11 44.04 -1.76
N ARG A 59 -7.86 43.82 -2.85
CA ARG A 59 -9.13 44.50 -3.18
C ARG A 59 -9.72 43.99 -4.50
N ASP A 60 -11.05 43.99 -4.54
CA ASP A 60 -11.91 43.75 -5.70
C ASP A 60 -11.46 44.51 -6.96
N ILE A 61 -11.81 43.99 -8.14
CA ILE A 61 -12.42 44.76 -9.24
C ILE A 61 -12.93 43.78 -10.31
N SER A 62 -14.22 43.94 -10.61
CA SER A 62 -14.90 43.50 -11.81
C SER A 62 -14.25 44.06 -13.07
N GLY A 63 -13.93 43.20 -14.04
CA GLY A 63 -13.41 43.64 -15.33
C GLY A 63 -13.47 42.52 -16.36
N LYS A 64 -14.34 42.69 -17.36
CA LYS A 64 -14.41 41.84 -18.56
C LYS A 64 -13.02 41.73 -19.20
N SER A 65 -12.60 40.52 -19.58
CA SER A 65 -11.45 40.29 -20.47
C SER A 65 -11.88 39.55 -21.75
N PRO A 66 -11.15 39.76 -22.87
CA PRO A 66 -11.69 39.65 -24.22
C PRO A 66 -11.37 38.33 -24.93
N GLN A 67 -12.27 37.96 -25.84
CA GLN A 67 -12.07 37.15 -27.06
C GLN A 67 -11.47 35.74 -26.90
N TYR A 68 -12.39 34.84 -26.56
CA TYR A 68 -12.48 33.45 -27.00
C TYR A 68 -12.22 33.32 -28.52
N ASN A 69 -11.06 32.84 -28.97
CA ASN A 69 -10.93 32.29 -30.34
C ASN A 69 -9.69 31.41 -30.65
N LYS A 70 -9.00 30.83 -29.65
CA LYS A 70 -7.90 29.87 -29.89
C LYS A 70 -8.19 28.40 -29.55
N LYS A 71 -9.36 28.08 -28.98
CA LYS A 71 -9.69 26.70 -28.51
C LYS A 71 -10.14 25.71 -29.61
N SER A 72 -10.54 26.15 -30.80
CA SER A 72 -11.19 25.25 -31.78
C SER A 72 -10.22 24.48 -32.69
N GLN A 73 -9.00 24.99 -32.94
CA GLN A 73 -8.04 24.31 -33.83
C GLN A 73 -7.24 23.19 -33.13
N HIS A 74 -6.93 23.32 -31.83
CA HIS A 74 -6.09 22.34 -31.12
C HIS A 74 -6.83 21.06 -30.70
N LYS A 75 -8.15 21.14 -30.43
CA LYS A 75 -8.97 19.98 -30.08
C LYS A 75 -9.13 18.96 -31.22
N SER A 76 -8.79 19.37 -32.44
CA SER A 76 -8.86 18.55 -33.66
C SER A 76 -7.68 17.58 -33.81
N ASN A 77 -6.52 17.87 -33.22
CA ASN A 77 -5.29 17.11 -33.46
C ASN A 77 -5.14 15.92 -32.49
N THR A 78 -5.55 16.07 -31.23
CA THR A 78 -5.51 14.98 -30.24
C THR A 78 -6.54 13.90 -30.49
N LYS A 79 -7.71 14.25 -31.05
CA LYS A 79 -8.78 13.27 -31.33
C LYS A 79 -8.34 12.16 -32.29
N ALA A 80 -7.50 12.48 -33.26
CA ALA A 80 -6.95 11.48 -34.19
C ALA A 80 -5.95 10.55 -33.51
N LEU A 81 -5.12 11.08 -32.61
CA LEU A 81 -4.19 10.30 -31.79
C LEU A 81 -4.94 9.41 -30.79
N GLU A 82 -5.96 9.94 -30.11
CA GLU A 82 -6.83 9.18 -29.20
C GLU A 82 -7.54 8.03 -29.94
N SER A 83 -8.12 8.30 -31.12
CA SER A 83 -8.77 7.26 -31.94
C SER A 83 -7.78 6.16 -32.38
N ARG A 84 -6.52 6.54 -32.64
CA ARG A 84 -5.45 5.60 -32.96
C ARG A 84 -5.05 4.77 -31.72
N LEU A 85 -5.02 5.39 -30.54
CA LEU A 85 -4.74 4.70 -29.29
C LEU A 85 -5.81 3.64 -29.01
N ASP A 86 -7.08 4.03 -29.10
CA ASP A 86 -8.22 3.13 -28.88
C ASP A 86 -8.17 1.94 -29.84
N SER A 87 -7.82 2.18 -31.11
CA SER A 87 -7.65 1.11 -32.10
C SER A 87 -6.55 0.10 -31.73
N LEU A 88 -5.39 0.58 -31.26
CA LEU A 88 -4.29 -0.29 -30.79
C LEU A 88 -4.69 -1.05 -29.53
N ILE A 89 -5.43 -0.43 -28.62
CA ILE A 89 -5.96 -1.09 -27.43
C ILE A 89 -6.95 -2.20 -27.85
N TYR A 90 -7.91 -1.93 -28.74
CA TYR A 90 -8.83 -2.96 -29.22
C TYR A 90 -8.13 -4.15 -29.87
N GLN A 91 -7.06 -3.89 -30.62
CA GLN A 91 -6.20 -4.92 -31.18
C GLN A 91 -5.46 -5.73 -30.08
N ALA A 92 -4.96 -5.07 -29.04
CA ALA A 92 -4.29 -5.72 -27.91
C ALA A 92 -5.20 -6.71 -27.17
N TYR A 93 -6.49 -6.38 -27.10
CA TYR A 93 -7.53 -7.22 -26.48
C TYR A 93 -8.16 -8.23 -27.46
N GLY A 94 -7.75 -8.23 -28.73
CA GLY A 94 -8.27 -9.14 -29.76
C GLY A 94 -9.75 -8.94 -30.08
N LEU A 95 -10.26 -7.71 -29.94
CA LEU A 95 -11.68 -7.41 -30.11
C LEU A 95 -12.09 -7.42 -31.59
N ASN A 96 -13.27 -7.96 -31.88
CA ASN A 96 -13.87 -7.93 -33.21
C ASN A 96 -14.78 -6.70 -33.41
N GLU A 97 -15.16 -6.42 -34.67
CA GLU A 97 -15.97 -5.23 -35.02
C GLU A 97 -17.29 -5.12 -34.24
N LYS A 98 -17.95 -6.23 -33.90
CA LYS A 98 -19.21 -6.17 -33.14
C LYS A 98 -18.97 -5.76 -31.69
N GLU A 99 -17.88 -6.22 -31.09
CA GLU A 99 -17.47 -5.87 -29.73
C GLU A 99 -17.04 -4.40 -29.67
N ILE A 100 -16.25 -3.95 -30.65
CA ILE A 100 -15.84 -2.54 -30.78
C ILE A 100 -17.08 -1.65 -30.96
N ASN A 101 -17.98 -1.99 -31.88
CA ASN A 101 -19.21 -1.20 -32.10
C ASN A 101 -20.10 -1.14 -30.85
N LEU A 102 -20.16 -2.21 -30.05
CA LEU A 102 -20.88 -2.21 -28.78
C LEU A 102 -20.25 -1.23 -27.79
N ILE A 103 -18.93 -1.29 -27.62
CA ILE A 103 -18.16 -0.38 -26.76
C ILE A 103 -18.37 1.08 -27.19
N GLU A 104 -18.18 1.38 -28.47
CA GLU A 104 -18.33 2.73 -29.02
C GLU A 104 -19.78 3.24 -28.94
N SER A 105 -20.78 2.38 -29.17
CA SER A 105 -22.19 2.74 -29.01
C SER A 105 -22.56 3.09 -27.56
N GLU A 106 -21.88 2.47 -26.60
CA GLU A 106 -22.05 2.76 -25.17
C GLU A 106 -21.17 3.94 -24.68
N LEU A 107 -20.12 4.33 -25.41
CA LEU A 107 -19.24 5.44 -25.06
C LEU A 107 -19.60 6.77 -25.77
N SER A 108 -20.28 6.73 -26.91
CA SER A 108 -20.44 7.85 -27.85
C SER A 108 -21.45 8.96 -27.51
N THR A 109 -22.06 8.98 -26.31
CA THR A 109 -22.93 10.10 -25.96
C THR A 109 -22.11 11.25 -25.37
N ARG A 110 -22.34 12.47 -25.87
CA ARG A 110 -21.71 13.70 -25.35
C ARG A 110 -21.90 13.91 -23.85
N GLU A 111 -22.98 13.38 -23.29
CA GLU A 111 -23.24 13.38 -21.85
C GLU A 111 -22.29 12.44 -21.10
N ARG A 112 -22.08 11.21 -21.60
CA ARG A 112 -21.14 10.24 -21.00
C ARG A 112 -19.69 10.66 -21.14
N GLU A 113 -19.31 11.30 -22.25
CA GLU A 113 -17.97 11.89 -22.38
C GLU A 113 -17.71 12.95 -21.30
N ARG A 114 -18.70 13.83 -21.03
CA ARG A 114 -18.60 14.85 -19.97
C ARG A 114 -18.57 14.23 -18.58
N GLU A 115 -19.46 13.27 -18.30
CA GLU A 115 -19.48 12.56 -17.03
C GLU A 115 -18.15 11.85 -16.77
N ARG A 116 -17.55 11.21 -17.80
CA ARG A 116 -16.23 10.57 -17.69
C ARG A 116 -15.14 11.57 -17.38
N THR A 117 -15.10 12.71 -18.09
CA THR A 117 -14.14 13.78 -17.80
C THR A 117 -14.32 14.29 -16.38
N GLU A 118 -15.55 14.53 -15.94
CA GLU A 118 -15.86 15.01 -14.59
C GLU A 118 -15.47 13.98 -13.52
N ILE A 119 -15.72 12.69 -13.74
CA ILE A 119 -15.29 11.61 -12.84
C ILE A 119 -13.78 11.55 -12.74
N ILE A 120 -13.08 11.61 -13.87
CA ILE A 120 -11.61 11.57 -13.92
C ILE A 120 -11.04 12.80 -13.21
N GLU A 121 -11.53 14.00 -13.50
CA GLU A 121 -11.12 15.23 -12.82
C GLU A 121 -11.39 15.18 -11.32
N ASN A 122 -12.53 14.64 -10.89
CA ASN A 122 -12.85 14.45 -9.48
C ASN A 122 -11.93 13.43 -8.79
N LEU A 123 -11.57 12.35 -9.47
CA LEU A 123 -10.61 11.33 -8.99
C LEU A 123 -9.21 11.92 -8.86
N TYR A 124 -8.73 12.64 -9.87
CA TYR A 124 -7.46 13.35 -9.81
C TYR A 124 -7.47 14.37 -8.68
N ARG A 125 -8.54 15.17 -8.54
CA ARG A 125 -8.66 16.14 -7.44
C ARG A 125 -8.63 15.46 -6.09
N LEU A 126 -9.34 14.36 -5.90
CA LEU A 126 -9.33 13.59 -4.66
C LEU A 126 -7.93 13.04 -4.35
N TYR A 127 -7.26 12.48 -5.37
CA TYR A 127 -5.91 11.97 -5.25
C TYR A 127 -4.91 13.07 -4.89
N THR A 128 -4.94 14.20 -5.59
CA THR A 128 -4.07 15.35 -5.32
C THR A 128 -4.35 15.92 -3.93
N GLN A 129 -5.61 16.07 -3.53
CA GLN A 129 -5.96 16.51 -2.17
C GLN A 129 -5.45 15.55 -1.11
N PHE A 130 -5.56 14.23 -1.34
CA PHE A 130 -5.04 13.22 -0.43
C PHE A 130 -3.50 13.24 -0.39
N TYR A 131 -2.85 13.37 -1.54
CA TYR A 131 -1.40 13.47 -1.65
C TYR A 131 -0.88 14.72 -0.94
N ASP A 132 -1.43 15.89 -1.25
CA ASP A 132 -1.04 17.16 -0.62
C ASP A 132 -1.32 17.14 0.88
N PHE A 133 -2.46 16.61 1.31
CA PHE A 133 -2.77 16.44 2.72
C PHE A 133 -1.75 15.52 3.40
N THR A 134 -1.49 14.34 2.84
CA THR A 134 -0.57 13.37 3.44
C THR A 134 0.88 13.87 3.43
N TYR A 135 1.32 14.50 2.35
CA TYR A 135 2.65 15.08 2.19
C TYR A 135 2.88 16.28 3.13
N ASN A 136 1.97 17.26 3.12
CA ASN A 136 2.08 18.41 4.02
C ASN A 136 1.95 17.97 5.48
N PHE A 137 1.03 17.06 5.78
CA PHE A 137 0.93 16.48 7.13
C PHE A 137 2.24 15.81 7.53
N THR A 138 2.83 14.93 6.73
CA THR A 138 4.09 14.25 7.10
C THR A 138 5.28 15.20 7.22
N MET A 139 5.39 16.22 6.37
CA MET A 139 6.47 17.21 6.42
C MET A 139 6.33 18.18 7.61
N GLU A 140 5.13 18.67 7.90
CA GLU A 140 4.88 19.57 9.03
C GLU A 140 4.91 18.84 10.38
N SER A 141 4.48 17.58 10.42
CA SER A 141 4.39 16.81 11.66
C SER A 141 5.67 16.05 12.04
N GLN A 142 6.70 16.06 11.18
CA GLN A 142 7.91 15.23 11.34
C GLN A 142 7.59 13.77 11.72
N VAL A 143 6.48 13.23 11.18
CA VAL A 143 6.04 11.87 11.53
C VAL A 143 6.98 10.88 10.86
N ALA A 144 7.95 10.43 11.64
CA ALA A 144 8.79 9.30 11.31
C ALA A 144 7.95 8.03 11.25
N TYR A 145 8.24 7.16 10.29
CA TYR A 145 7.65 5.84 10.19
C TYR A 145 7.93 5.04 11.48
N GLN A 146 6.89 4.63 12.21
CA GLN A 146 7.00 4.02 13.54
C GLN A 146 7.17 2.49 13.55
N GLY A 147 7.39 1.90 12.37
CA GLY A 147 7.47 0.45 12.20
C GLY A 147 6.11 -0.27 12.30
N LYS A 148 6.07 -1.52 11.85
CA LYS A 148 4.89 -2.40 11.96
C LYS A 148 5.31 -3.85 12.10
N ILE A 149 4.41 -4.69 12.64
CA ILE A 149 4.61 -6.14 12.64
C ILE A 149 3.84 -6.74 11.46
N LEU A 150 4.51 -7.57 10.67
CA LEU A 150 3.92 -8.36 9.60
C LEU A 150 3.86 -9.83 10.01
N TYR A 151 2.77 -10.51 9.66
CA TYR A 151 2.64 -11.95 9.89
C TYR A 151 1.78 -12.63 8.81
N PRO A 152 2.07 -13.87 8.43
CA PRO A 152 1.27 -14.62 7.48
C PRO A 152 -0.02 -15.15 8.13
N CYS A 153 -1.04 -15.41 7.31
CA CYS A 153 -2.26 -16.07 7.77
C CYS A 153 -2.01 -17.52 8.27
N ILE A 154 -0.95 -18.18 7.80
CA ILE A 154 -0.64 -19.59 8.11
C ILE A 154 0.74 -19.70 8.75
N MET A 155 0.82 -20.29 9.94
CA MET A 155 2.02 -20.50 10.75
C MET A 155 2.11 -21.95 11.27
N ALA A 156 2.19 -22.90 10.34
CA ALA A 156 2.09 -24.33 10.65
C ALA A 156 3.21 -24.84 11.57
N ASN A 157 4.46 -24.41 11.35
CA ASN A 157 5.61 -25.04 12.03
C ASN A 157 6.26 -24.16 13.10
N LYS A 158 6.09 -22.84 13.03
CA LYS A 158 6.69 -21.89 13.98
C LYS A 158 5.94 -20.57 13.94
N SER A 159 6.15 -19.76 14.97
CA SER A 159 5.73 -18.37 14.99
C SER A 159 6.51 -17.56 13.95
N CYS A 160 5.83 -16.66 13.25
CA CYS A 160 6.39 -15.84 12.17
C CYS A 160 5.85 -14.41 12.26
N PHE A 161 6.29 -13.65 13.27
CA PHE A 161 6.00 -12.22 13.38
C PHE A 161 7.28 -11.42 13.09
N VAL A 162 7.24 -10.56 12.07
CA VAL A 162 8.39 -9.80 11.60
C VAL A 162 8.18 -8.33 11.90
N TYR A 163 9.08 -7.73 12.66
CA TYR A 163 9.13 -6.29 12.83
C TYR A 163 9.79 -5.63 11.61
N GLU A 164 9.07 -4.70 10.98
CA GLU A 164 9.43 -4.03 9.74
C GLU A 164 9.51 -2.51 9.97
N GLU A 165 10.72 -1.96 9.90
CA GLU A 165 11.03 -0.55 10.23
C GLU A 165 11.43 0.31 9.01
N LYS A 166 11.45 -0.27 7.80
CA LYS A 166 11.93 0.38 6.56
C LYS A 166 10.80 0.86 5.64
N GLY A 167 9.54 0.58 5.97
CA GLY A 167 8.37 1.02 5.20
C GLY A 167 7.94 0.06 4.09
N PHE A 168 8.37 -1.21 4.11
CA PHE A 168 7.97 -2.17 3.07
C PHE A 168 6.46 -2.46 3.04
N PHE A 169 5.91 -2.66 1.84
CA PHE A 169 4.52 -3.05 1.66
C PHE A 169 4.35 -4.58 1.78
N ALA A 170 3.25 -5.01 2.39
CA ALA A 170 2.89 -6.41 2.53
C ALA A 170 1.61 -6.68 1.74
N PRO A 171 1.66 -7.41 0.61
CA PRO A 171 0.45 -7.79 -0.12
C PRO A 171 -0.33 -8.86 0.65
N ALA A 172 -1.65 -8.93 0.41
CA ALA A 172 -2.47 -10.03 0.92
C ALA A 172 -1.87 -11.39 0.48
N PRO A 173 -1.87 -12.43 1.34
CA PRO A 173 -2.61 -12.57 2.59
C PRO A 173 -1.84 -12.19 3.86
N ALA A 174 -0.77 -11.38 3.76
CA ALA A 174 -0.07 -10.89 4.95
C ALA A 174 -0.96 -9.94 5.76
N ASN A 175 -0.96 -10.12 7.07
CA ASN A 175 -1.63 -9.24 8.01
C ASN A 175 -0.62 -8.31 8.69
N LEU A 176 -1.11 -7.19 9.23
CA LEU A 176 -0.30 -6.17 9.88
C LEU A 176 -0.81 -5.81 11.27
N ILE A 177 0.11 -5.46 12.16
CA ILE A 177 -0.14 -4.86 13.47
C ILE A 177 0.61 -3.52 13.50
N THR A 178 -0.07 -2.46 13.90
CA THR A 178 0.49 -1.12 14.06
C THR A 178 0.32 -0.65 15.50
N GLY A 179 1.20 0.25 15.93
CA GLY A 179 1.21 0.80 17.28
C GLY A 179 2.45 1.65 17.51
N LYS A 180 2.74 1.97 18.77
CA LYS A 180 3.96 2.69 19.14
C LYS A 180 5.18 1.77 19.00
N GLU A 181 6.32 2.32 18.58
CA GLU A 181 7.55 1.55 18.34
C GLU A 181 7.96 0.67 19.54
N CYS A 182 7.96 1.22 20.76
CA CYS A 182 8.34 0.47 21.96
C CYS A 182 7.41 -0.73 22.22
N ASP A 183 6.12 -0.58 21.95
CA ASP A 183 5.13 -1.64 22.07
C ASP A 183 5.33 -2.70 20.98
N MET A 184 5.72 -2.29 19.76
CA MET A 184 5.96 -3.22 18.64
C MET A 184 7.17 -4.11 18.87
N LYS A 185 8.28 -3.59 19.41
CA LYS A 185 9.46 -4.42 19.72
C LYS A 185 9.18 -5.42 20.84
N TYR A 186 8.54 -4.98 21.92
CA TYR A 186 8.08 -5.89 22.98
C TYR A 186 7.15 -6.97 22.42
N LEU A 187 6.13 -6.56 21.66
CA LEU A 187 5.15 -7.47 21.09
C LEU A 187 5.79 -8.46 20.11
N THR A 188 6.82 -8.04 19.36
CA THR A 188 7.57 -8.92 18.45
C THR A 188 8.28 -10.04 19.22
N GLY A 189 8.97 -9.71 20.32
CA GLY A 189 9.60 -10.73 21.17
C GLY A 189 8.57 -11.64 21.83
N PHE A 190 7.49 -11.05 22.36
CA PHE A 190 6.40 -11.79 22.98
C PHE A 190 5.74 -12.78 22.00
N LEU A 191 5.30 -12.33 20.82
CA LEU A 191 4.56 -13.15 19.84
C LEU A 191 5.41 -14.27 19.23
N ASN A 192 6.73 -14.09 19.14
CA ASN A 192 7.64 -15.12 18.65
C ASN A 192 8.10 -16.11 19.74
N SER A 193 7.73 -15.91 21.01
CA SER A 193 8.11 -16.84 22.07
C SER A 193 7.42 -18.21 21.92
N SER A 194 8.11 -19.26 22.37
CA SER A 194 7.60 -20.63 22.36
C SER A 194 6.29 -20.79 23.14
N PHE A 195 6.17 -20.12 24.29
CA PHE A 195 4.92 -20.11 25.06
C PHE A 195 3.74 -19.54 24.25
N VAL A 196 3.93 -18.40 23.60
CA VAL A 196 2.86 -17.77 22.83
C VAL A 196 2.54 -18.59 21.59
N TYR A 197 3.55 -19.20 20.95
CA TYR A 197 3.33 -20.14 19.86
C TYR A 197 2.51 -21.37 20.30
N PHE A 198 2.86 -21.96 21.44
CA PHE A 198 2.09 -23.04 22.06
C PHE A 198 0.64 -22.63 22.32
N LEU A 199 0.40 -21.47 22.95
CA LEU A 199 -0.96 -20.97 23.18
C LEU A 199 -1.73 -20.82 21.88
N MET A 200 -1.11 -20.21 20.86
CA MET A 200 -1.75 -20.04 19.56
C MET A 200 -2.14 -21.38 18.95
N ARG A 201 -1.22 -22.35 18.91
CA ARG A 201 -1.47 -23.68 18.35
C ARG A 201 -2.60 -24.43 19.06
N GLU A 202 -2.66 -24.34 20.39
CA GLU A 202 -3.63 -25.10 21.18
C GLU A 202 -5.02 -24.45 21.21
N PHE A 203 -5.11 -23.12 21.19
CA PHE A 203 -6.36 -22.43 21.52
C PHE A 203 -6.85 -21.41 20.48
N TYR A 204 -5.98 -20.86 19.62
CA TYR A 204 -6.32 -19.70 18.77
C TYR A 204 -6.19 -19.95 17.27
N MET A 205 -5.38 -20.94 16.87
CA MET A 205 -5.21 -21.36 15.50
C MET A 205 -6.24 -22.43 15.12
N GLY A 206 -6.63 -22.43 13.85
CA GLY A 206 -7.63 -23.32 13.28
C GLY A 206 -8.62 -22.58 12.40
N GLY A 207 -9.56 -23.33 11.82
CA GLY A 207 -10.50 -22.79 10.83
C GLY A 207 -10.56 -23.56 9.51
N GLY A 208 -9.96 -24.75 9.46
CA GLY A 208 -9.98 -25.66 8.32
C GLY A 208 -8.59 -25.91 7.73
N ILE A 209 -7.61 -25.08 8.08
CA ILE A 209 -6.20 -25.22 7.68
C ILE A 209 -5.32 -25.25 8.93
N GLU A 210 -4.35 -26.17 8.96
CA GLU A 210 -3.41 -26.27 10.08
C GLU A 210 -2.55 -24.99 10.18
N GLY A 211 -2.44 -24.44 11.40
CA GLY A 211 -1.68 -23.23 11.66
C GLY A 211 -2.32 -21.94 11.16
N GLU A 212 -3.57 -21.98 10.69
CA GLU A 212 -4.31 -20.77 10.31
C GLU A 212 -4.57 -19.90 11.54
N LEU A 213 -4.12 -18.64 11.51
CA LEU A 213 -4.38 -17.65 12.55
C LEU A 213 -5.20 -16.50 11.97
N LYS A 214 -6.47 -16.42 12.39
CA LYS A 214 -7.36 -15.32 12.02
C LYS A 214 -7.17 -14.14 12.97
N THR A 215 -7.26 -12.92 12.43
CA THR A 215 -7.08 -11.67 13.19
C THR A 215 -8.02 -11.57 14.41
N ASN A 216 -9.27 -12.04 14.28
CA ASN A 216 -10.23 -12.04 15.38
C ASN A 216 -9.84 -12.98 16.54
N ASN A 217 -9.03 -14.02 16.28
CA ASN A 217 -8.48 -14.88 17.32
C ASN A 217 -7.20 -14.30 17.91
N LEU A 218 -6.34 -13.69 17.08
CA LEU A 218 -5.15 -12.97 17.57
C LEU A 218 -5.52 -11.90 18.61
N LEU A 219 -6.61 -11.16 18.40
CA LEU A 219 -7.10 -10.13 19.33
C LEU A 219 -7.53 -10.68 20.71
N LYS A 220 -7.69 -12.01 20.86
CA LYS A 220 -8.06 -12.66 22.12
C LYS A 220 -6.84 -13.14 22.91
N LEU A 221 -5.62 -12.99 22.37
CA LEU A 221 -4.41 -13.39 23.09
C LEU A 221 -4.27 -12.61 24.41
N PRO A 222 -3.93 -13.28 25.52
CA PRO A 222 -3.85 -12.66 26.84
C PRO A 222 -2.50 -11.93 26.99
N ILE A 223 -2.28 -10.84 26.26
CA ILE A 223 -1.02 -10.08 26.28
C ILE A 223 -0.84 -9.42 27.66
N PRO A 224 0.29 -9.64 28.37
CA PRO A 224 0.56 -9.00 29.64
C PRO A 224 0.65 -7.49 29.48
N LYS A 225 -0.13 -6.75 30.26
CA LYS A 225 -0.07 -5.29 30.26
C LYS A 225 1.28 -4.84 30.83
N THR A 226 1.88 -3.84 30.18
CA THR A 226 3.08 -3.18 30.71
C THR A 226 2.72 -2.35 31.95
N THR A 227 3.38 -2.66 33.06
CA THR A 227 3.19 -2.02 34.37
C THR A 227 4.57 -1.75 34.98
N LYS A 228 4.62 -0.96 36.07
CA LYS A 228 5.88 -0.71 36.78
C LYS A 228 6.54 -2.00 37.30
N ALA A 229 5.75 -3.03 37.62
CA ALA A 229 6.26 -4.27 38.20
C ALA A 229 6.98 -5.18 37.18
N ASN A 230 6.54 -5.18 35.91
CA ASN A 230 7.13 -5.99 34.85
C ASN A 230 7.95 -5.16 33.84
N GLN A 231 8.07 -3.85 34.03
CA GLN A 231 8.81 -2.96 33.12
C GLN A 231 10.25 -3.43 32.87
N THR A 232 10.94 -3.94 33.89
CA THR A 232 12.30 -4.46 33.73
C THR A 232 12.36 -5.64 32.75
N ILE A 233 11.42 -6.59 32.86
CA ILE A 233 11.33 -7.73 31.96
C ILE A 233 10.99 -7.27 30.53
N VAL A 234 10.03 -6.34 30.41
CA VAL A 234 9.65 -5.75 29.10
C VAL A 234 10.86 -5.08 28.43
N ASN A 235 11.64 -4.31 29.18
CA ASN A 235 12.84 -3.65 28.66
C ASN A 235 13.92 -4.66 28.24
N GLN A 236 14.08 -5.75 28.98
CA GLN A 236 15.01 -6.83 28.62
C GLN A 236 14.60 -7.50 27.31
N ILE A 237 13.30 -7.80 27.13
CA ILE A 237 12.78 -8.37 25.87
C ILE A 237 13.04 -7.40 24.70
N ILE A 238 12.76 -6.11 24.86
CA ILE A 238 13.02 -5.10 23.82
C ILE A 238 14.51 -5.06 23.46
N ALA A 239 15.40 -5.05 24.45
CA ALA A 239 16.84 -5.00 24.22
C ALA A 239 17.35 -6.25 23.46
N LEU A 240 16.84 -7.43 23.78
CA LEU A 240 17.17 -8.67 23.07
C LEU A 240 16.65 -8.64 21.63
N VAL A 241 15.43 -8.12 21.40
CA VAL A 241 14.90 -7.94 20.05
C VAL A 241 15.77 -6.98 19.23
N ASP A 242 16.17 -5.85 19.81
CA ASP A 242 17.08 -4.90 19.15
C ASP A 242 18.42 -5.55 18.78
N GLU A 243 18.98 -6.37 19.66
CA GLU A 243 20.22 -7.11 19.41
C GLU A 243 20.05 -8.13 18.26
N ILE A 244 18.98 -8.93 18.28
CA ILE A 244 18.65 -9.89 17.23
C ILE A 244 18.51 -9.18 15.87
N LEU A 245 17.75 -8.07 15.83
CA LEU A 245 17.56 -7.29 14.61
C LEU A 245 18.88 -6.74 14.08
N LYS A 246 19.73 -6.19 14.97
CA LYS A 246 21.05 -5.67 14.60
C LYS A 246 21.97 -6.77 14.04
N LEU A 247 21.98 -7.95 14.66
CA LEU A 247 22.77 -9.09 14.19
C LEU A 247 22.28 -9.56 12.81
N LYS A 248 20.98 -9.75 12.64
CA LYS A 248 20.39 -10.21 11.37
C LYS A 248 20.45 -9.17 10.25
N ALA A 249 20.48 -7.88 10.58
CA ALA A 249 20.72 -6.81 9.61
C ALA A 249 22.14 -6.86 9.04
N LYS A 250 23.13 -7.30 9.83
CA LYS A 250 24.51 -7.50 9.38
C LYS A 250 24.65 -8.80 8.58
N ASP A 251 24.02 -9.87 9.04
CA ASP A 251 23.97 -11.15 8.36
C ASP A 251 22.67 -11.90 8.72
N SER A 252 21.80 -12.05 7.73
CA SER A 252 20.50 -12.71 7.89
C SER A 252 20.57 -14.17 8.35
N THR A 253 21.72 -14.83 8.18
CA THR A 253 21.95 -16.24 8.54
C THR A 253 22.53 -16.41 9.94
N THR A 254 22.86 -15.31 10.64
CA THR A 254 23.37 -15.36 12.01
C THR A 254 22.40 -16.07 12.95
N ASP A 255 22.92 -17.07 13.66
CA ASP A 255 22.20 -17.83 14.68
C ASP A 255 21.93 -16.95 15.92
N THR A 256 20.65 -16.83 16.26
CA THR A 256 20.13 -16.01 17.36
C THR A 256 19.38 -16.86 18.39
N SER A 257 19.45 -18.18 18.29
CA SER A 257 18.71 -19.14 19.12
C SER A 257 18.89 -18.92 20.63
N LYS A 258 20.10 -18.53 21.07
CA LYS A 258 20.37 -18.21 22.49
C LYS A 258 19.60 -16.99 22.98
N LEU A 259 19.56 -15.92 22.19
CA LEU A 259 18.83 -14.68 22.52
C LEU A 259 17.32 -14.94 22.50
N GLU A 260 16.85 -15.73 21.54
CA GLU A 260 15.45 -16.18 21.44
C GLU A 260 15.05 -17.02 22.67
N SER A 261 15.92 -17.94 23.13
CA SER A 261 15.69 -18.73 24.35
C SER A 261 15.66 -17.88 25.63
N GLU A 262 16.41 -16.78 25.66
CA GLU A 262 16.36 -15.82 26.76
C GLU A 262 15.03 -15.05 26.77
N ILE A 263 14.52 -14.67 25.59
CA ILE A 263 13.17 -14.11 25.45
C ILE A 263 12.11 -15.09 25.98
N ASP A 264 12.18 -16.37 25.60
CA ASP A 264 11.28 -17.40 26.11
C ASP A 264 11.28 -17.47 27.64
N SER A 265 12.47 -17.50 28.24
CA SER A 265 12.63 -17.50 29.70
C SER A 265 12.02 -16.26 30.37
N LEU A 266 12.12 -15.10 29.73
CA LEU A 266 11.51 -13.85 30.22
C LEU A 266 9.98 -13.88 30.09
N VAL A 267 9.45 -14.43 28.98
CA VAL A 267 8.01 -14.59 28.79
C VAL A 267 7.42 -15.57 29.81
N TYR A 268 8.09 -16.69 30.08
CA TYR A 268 7.64 -17.62 31.14
C TYR A 268 7.51 -16.92 32.50
N LYS A 269 8.46 -16.04 32.83
CA LYS A 269 8.42 -15.24 34.07
C LYS A 269 7.24 -14.26 34.10
N LEU A 270 6.83 -13.69 32.97
CA LEU A 270 5.65 -12.81 32.92
C LEU A 270 4.35 -13.51 33.33
N TYR A 271 4.27 -14.84 33.15
CA TYR A 271 3.12 -15.65 33.53
C TYR A 271 3.35 -16.48 34.80
N ASN A 272 4.52 -16.38 35.43
CA ASN A 272 4.93 -17.20 36.58
C ASN A 272 4.79 -18.70 36.31
N LEU A 273 5.19 -19.14 35.11
CA LEU A 273 5.13 -20.56 34.76
C LEU A 273 6.09 -21.39 35.62
N THR A 274 5.63 -22.55 36.04
CA THR A 274 6.40 -23.55 36.78
C THR A 274 7.27 -24.38 35.83
N GLU A 275 8.31 -25.03 36.36
CA GLU A 275 9.16 -25.94 35.58
C GLU A 275 8.36 -27.08 34.91
N SER A 276 7.30 -27.57 35.56
CA SER A 276 6.42 -28.58 34.98
C SER A 276 5.64 -28.06 33.79
N GLU A 277 5.16 -26.81 33.84
CA GLU A 277 4.44 -26.19 32.73
C GLU A 277 5.40 -25.87 31.58
N ILE A 278 6.60 -25.36 31.87
CA ILE A 278 7.65 -25.11 30.88
C ILE A 278 8.02 -26.40 30.14
N LYS A 279 8.19 -27.52 30.86
CA LYS A 279 8.45 -28.84 30.24
C LYS A 279 7.34 -29.29 29.30
N ILE A 280 6.08 -28.94 29.57
CA ILE A 280 4.96 -29.26 28.66
C ILE A 280 5.03 -28.40 27.38
N ILE A 281 5.44 -27.14 27.51
CA ILE A 281 5.57 -26.21 26.39
C ILE A 281 6.75 -26.60 25.48
N GLU A 282 7.89 -26.96 26.06
CA GLU A 282 9.12 -27.31 25.32
C GLU A 282 9.19 -28.78 24.88
N GLY A 283 8.41 -29.66 25.51
CA GLY A 283 8.43 -31.11 25.30
C GLY A 283 7.28 -31.66 24.46
N LYS A 284 6.55 -30.80 23.75
CA LYS A 284 5.66 -31.17 22.65
C LYS A 284 6.36 -30.97 21.31
#